data_AF-A0A1A9IXW7-F1
#
_entry.id   AF-A0A1A9IXW7-F1
#
_cell.length_a   1.000
_cell.length_b   1.000
_cell.length_c   1.000
_cell.angle_alpha   90.00
_cell.angle_beta   90.00
_cell.angle_gamma   90.00
#
_symmetry.space_group_name_H-M   'P 1'
#
loop_
_entity.id
_entity.type
_entity.pdbx_description
1 polymer ?
#
loop_
_entity_poly.entity_id
_entity_poly.type
_entity_poly.pdbx_seq_one_letter_code
_entity_poly.pdbx_strand_id
1 'polypeptide(L)' 'MASRSLGPRKEFRNAYVGRLTVDHTDLWLSPDVGPRVVTYVPADEESRQRLEKLHAIALERQA' A
#
# COMPACT_ATOMS: atom_id res chain seq x y z
N MET A 1 4.60 -1.71 22.87
CA MET A 1 3.54 -1.05 22.09
C MET A 1 4.00 -1.00 20.64
N ALA A 2 3.13 -1.27 19.67
CA ALA A 2 3.51 -1.19 18.25
C ALA A 2 3.73 0.27 17.85
N SER A 3 4.87 0.56 17.25
CA SER A 3 5.22 1.93 16.82
C SER A 3 4.91 2.08 15.33
N ARG A 4 4.25 3.20 14.97
CA ARG A 4 3.94 3.54 13.58
C ARG A 4 4.85 4.67 13.12
N SER A 5 5.56 4.47 12.02
CA SER A 5 6.33 5.53 11.33
C SER A 5 5.83 5.71 9.89
N LEU A 6 5.65 6.96 9.49
CA LEU A 6 5.37 7.31 8.09
C LEU A 6 6.68 7.29 7.31
N GLY A 7 6.69 6.55 6.20
CA GLY A 7 7.80 6.56 5.25
C GLY A 7 7.48 7.44 4.03
N PRO A 8 8.40 7.50 3.06
CA PRO A 8 8.22 8.33 1.88
C PRO A 8 7.04 7.85 1.03
N ARG A 9 6.34 8.81 0.42
CA ARG A 9 5.35 8.55 -0.63
C ARG A 9 6.01 7.80 -1.78
N LYS A 10 5.30 6.80 -2.32
CA LYS A 10 5.76 5.99 -3.43
C LYS A 10 4.81 6.12 -4.61
N GLU A 11 5.40 6.09 -5.80
CA GLU A 11 4.68 6.01 -7.06
C GLU A 11 5.00 4.70 -7.77
N PHE A 12 3.95 4.02 -8.22
CA PHE A 12 4.05 2.79 -8.99
C PHE A 12 3.33 2.96 -10.32
N ARG A 13 3.89 2.37 -11.38
CA ARG A 13 3.19 2.23 -12.66
C ARG A 13 2.65 0.81 -12.79
N ASN A 14 1.36 0.64 -12.52
CA ASN A 14 0.67 -0.64 -12.66
C ASN A 14 0.15 -0.81 -14.11
N ALA A 15 0.34 -1.99 -14.69
CA ALA A 15 -0.04 -2.28 -16.08
C ALA A 15 -1.56 -2.23 -16.34
N TYR A 16 -2.39 -2.45 -15.32
CA TYR A 16 -3.85 -2.58 -15.45
C TYR A 16 -4.60 -1.31 -15.05
N VAL A 17 -4.09 -0.59 -14.06
CA VAL A 17 -4.77 0.59 -13.49
C VAL A 17 -4.00 1.89 -13.65
N GLY A 18 -2.81 1.85 -14.24
CA GLY A 18 -1.97 3.02 -14.47
C GLY A 18 -1.17 3.42 -13.23
N ARG A 19 -0.98 4.73 -13.03
CA ARG A 19 -0.18 5.25 -11.91
C ARG A 19 -0.92 5.12 -10.59
N LEU A 20 -0.20 4.66 -9.57
CA LEU A 20 -0.66 4.55 -8.18
C LEU A 20 0.28 5.36 -7.28
N THR A 21 -0.29 6.23 -6.46
CA THR A 21 0.45 6.99 -5.45
C THR A 21 0.02 6.49 -4.08
N VAL A 22 0.97 6.08 -3.26
CA VAL A 22 0.69 5.50 -1.93
C VAL A 22 1.63 6.07 -0.86
N ASP A 23 1.08 6.28 0.32
CA ASP A 23 1.82 6.62 1.51
C ASP A 23 2.32 5.34 2.19
N HIS A 24 3.63 5.28 2.37
CA HIS A 24 4.29 4.18 3.07
C HIS A 24 4.08 4.33 4.57
N THR A 25 3.57 3.29 5.21
CA THR A 25 3.49 3.24 6.67
C THR A 25 4.20 1.97 7.14
N ASP A 26 5.17 2.16 8.03
CA ASP A 26 5.79 1.07 8.77
C ASP A 26 5.07 0.90 10.10
N LEU A 27 4.63 -0.33 10.36
CA LEU A 27 4.15 -0.77 11.66
C LEU A 27 5.18 -1.73 12.25
N TRP A 28 5.93 -1.26 13.24
CA TRP A 28 6.90 -2.06 13.96
C TRP A 28 6.19 -2.93 15.00
N LEU A 29 6.34 -4.25 14.88
CA LEU A 29 5.74 -5.21 15.81
C LEU A 29 6.57 -5.40 17.08
N SER A 30 7.76 -4.79 17.14
CA SER A 30 8.63 -4.76 18.31
C SER A 30 9.36 -3.41 18.37
N PRO A 31 9.78 -2.95 19.57
CA PRO A 31 10.49 -1.67 19.71
C PRO A 31 11.89 -1.66 19.09
N ASP A 32 12.56 -2.81 19.02
CA ASP A 32 13.89 -2.99 18.43
C ASP A 32 13.82 -3.35 16.93
N VAL A 33 14.97 -3.64 16.31
CA VAL A 33 15.07 -4.13 14.91
C VAL A 33 14.40 -5.50 14.79
N GLY A 34 13.09 -5.46 14.66
CA GLY A 34 12.21 -6.62 14.59
C GLY A 34 11.36 -6.64 13.32
N PRO A 35 10.48 -7.63 13.17
CA PRO A 35 9.58 -7.70 12.04
C PRO A 35 8.70 -6.44 11.98
N ARG A 36 8.58 -5.88 10.78
CA ARG A 36 7.69 -4.75 10.48
C ARG A 36 6.70 -5.14 9.41
N VAL A 37 5.48 -4.64 9.54
CA VAL A 37 4.48 -4.68 8.48
C VAL A 37 4.56 -3.35 7.74
N VAL A 38 4.69 -3.42 6.42
CA VAL A 38 4.60 -2.26 5.55
C VAL A 38 3.20 -2.21 4.97
N THR A 39 2.51 -1.08 5.16
CA THR A 39 1.24 -0.82 4.50
C THR A 39 1.39 0.30 3.48
N TYR A 40 0.64 0.17 2.38
CA TYR A 40 0.52 1.17 1.32
C TYR A 40 -0.90 1.70 1.32
N VAL A 41 -1.08 2.93 1.82
CA VAL A 41 -2.37 3.61 1.85
C VAL A 41 -2.46 4.52 0.63
N PRO A 42 -3.58 4.57 -0.11
CA PRO A 42 -3.73 5.51 -1.22
C PRO A 42 -3.49 6.95 -0.76
N ALA A 43 -2.63 7.67 -1.47
CA ALA A 43 -2.28 9.06 -1.17
C ALA A 43 -3.38 10.06 -1.59
N ASP A 44 -4.26 9.64 -2.49
CA ASP A 44 -5.35 10.42 -3.07
C ASP A 44 -6.52 9.53 -3.52
N GLU A 45 -7.62 10.18 -3.86
CA GLU A 45 -8.87 9.54 -4.26
C GLU A 45 -8.74 8.75 -5.59
N GLU A 46 -7.94 9.25 -6.52
CA GLU A 46 -7.68 8.58 -7.79
C GLU A 46 -6.94 7.25 -7.57
N SER A 47 -5.94 7.25 -6.69
CA SER A 47 -5.18 6.07 -6.29
C SER A 47 -6.03 5.08 -5.50
N ARG A 48 -6.98 5.55 -4.68
CA ARG A 48 -7.96 4.69 -3.98
C ARG A 48 -8.79 3.90 -4.99
N GLN A 49 -9.44 4.58 -5.93
CA GLN A 49 -10.29 3.96 -6.95
C GLN A 49 -9.51 2.96 -7.81
N ARG A 50 -8.26 3.29 -8.16
CA ARG A 50 -7.37 2.40 -8.92
C ARG A 50 -6.97 1.15 -8.12
N LEU A 51 -6.70 1.27 -6.82
CA LEU A 51 -6.40 0.11 -5.96
C LEU A 51 -7.61 -0.82 -5.84
N GLU A 52 -8.82 -0.26 -5.71
CA GLU A 52 -10.06 -1.05 -5.68
C GLU A 52 -10.27 -1.81 -6.99
N LYS A 53 -10.07 -1.14 -8.13
CA LYS A 53 -10.11 -1.79 -9.45
C LYS A 53 -9.04 -2.89 -9.57
N LEU A 54 -7.83 -2.63 -9.09
CA LEU A 54 -6.76 -3.63 -9.11
C LEU A 54 -7.10 -4.85 -8.25
N HIS A 55 -7.73 -4.64 -7.09
CA HIS A 55 -8.19 -5.71 -6.22
C HIS A 55 -9.26 -6.57 -6.90
N ALA A 56 -10.23 -5.96 -7.59
CA ALA A 56 -11.24 -6.68 -8.36
C ALA A 56 -10.61 -7.57 -9.45
N ILE A 57 -9.65 -7.05 -10.22
CA ILE A 57 -8.91 -7.82 -11.23
C ILE A 57 -8.15 -9.00 -10.60
N ALA A 58 -7.58 -8.80 -9.40
CA ALA A 58 -6.86 -9.86 -8.69
C ALA A 58 -7.81 -10.98 -8.26
N LEU A 59 -9.00 -10.65 -7.74
CA LEU A 59 -10.02 -11.63 -7.37
C LEU A 59 -10.53 -12.41 -8.58
N GLU A 60 -10.82 -11.73 -9.69
CA GLU A 60 -11.26 -12.37 -10.94
C GLU A 60 -10.24 -13.39 -11.49
N ARG A 61 -8.94 -13.17 -11.24
CA ARG A 61 -7.86 -14.07 -11.70
C ARG A 61 -7.57 -15.23 -10.75
N GLN A 62 -8.06 -15.17 -9.52
CA GLN A 62 -7.90 -16.24 -8.54
C GLN A 62 -9.01 -17.29 -8.63
N ALA A 63 -10.12 -16.97 -9.29
CA ALA A 63 -11.23 -17.88 -9.60
C ALA A 63 -10.91 -18.78 -10.80
#